data_AF-A0A7W0Q9S7-F1
#
_entry.id   AF-A0A7W0Q9S7-F1
#
_cell.length_a   1.000
_cell.length_b   1.000
_cell.length_c   1.000
_cell.angle_alpha   90.00
_cell.angle_beta   90.00
_cell.angle_gamma   90.00
#
_symmetry.space_group_name_H-M   'P 1'
#
loop_
_entity.id
_entity.type
_entity.pdbx_description
1 polymer ?
#
loop_
_entity_poly.entity_id
_entity_poly.type
_entity_poly.pdbx_seq_one_letter_code
_entity_poly.pdbx_strand_id
1 'polypeptide(L)'
;MIGDTTPDAAEQQLAIYRRMSPAQRCAIAAQMSAEARAITMAGIRRRHPEYDAEQARLALFRLLLGDEMFKRVWPHAATLDP
;
A
#
# COMPACT_ATOMS: atom_id res chain seq x y z
N MET A 1 -13.42 23.24 14.05
CA MET A 1 -12.11 22.57 14.25
C MET A 1 -11.30 22.84 13.00
N ILE A 2 -10.17 23.53 13.11
CA ILE A 2 -9.26 23.79 11.99
C ILE A 2 -8.29 22.59 11.95
N GLY A 3 -8.30 21.81 10.87
CA GLY A 3 -7.33 20.72 10.67
C GLY A 3 -6.01 21.23 10.06
N ASP A 4 -5.02 20.36 9.94
CA ASP A 4 -3.74 20.64 9.25
C ASP A 4 -3.97 21.16 7.80
N THR A 5 -5.08 20.74 7.18
CA THR A 5 -5.55 21.25 5.90
C THR A 5 -6.48 22.45 6.09
N THR A 6 -6.15 23.60 5.49
CA THR A 6 -7.02 24.78 5.47
C THR A 6 -8.28 24.54 4.60
N PRO A 7 -9.39 25.26 4.85
CA PRO A 7 -10.60 25.13 4.02
C PRO A 7 -10.36 25.39 2.53
N ASP A 8 -9.56 26.41 2.19
CA ASP A 8 -9.20 26.74 0.81
C ASP A 8 -8.41 25.60 0.14
N ALA A 9 -7.40 25.04 0.83
CA ALA A 9 -6.64 23.91 0.32
C ALA A 9 -7.53 22.68 0.06
N ALA A 10 -8.48 22.40 0.95
CA ALA A 10 -9.45 21.31 0.78
C ALA A 10 -10.39 21.55 -0.41
N GLU A 11 -10.87 22.79 -0.60
CA GLU A 11 -11.70 23.16 -1.75
C GLU A 11 -10.95 22.99 -3.07
N GLN A 12 -9.71 23.43 -3.13
CA GLN A 12 -8.87 23.29 -4.33
C GLN A 12 -8.57 21.83 -4.66
N GLN A 13 -8.24 21.02 -3.65
CA GLN A 13 -8.03 19.58 -3.82
C GLN A 13 -9.28 18.91 -4.40
N LEU A 14 -10.47 19.25 -3.89
CA LEU A 14 -11.74 18.70 -4.36
C LEU A 14 -12.05 19.15 -5.79
N ALA A 15 -11.80 20.42 -6.13
CA ALA A 15 -11.98 20.95 -7.48
C ALA A 15 -11.07 20.24 -8.49
N ILE A 16 -9.81 19.98 -8.13
CA ILE A 16 -8.86 19.23 -8.96
C ILE A 16 -9.39 17.81 -9.18
N TYR A 17 -9.75 17.08 -8.12
CA TYR A 17 -10.27 15.73 -8.27
C TYR A 17 -11.51 15.70 -9.17
N ARG A 18 -12.48 16.60 -8.96
CA ARG A 18 -13.71 16.68 -9.78
C ARG A 18 -13.44 16.88 -11.27
N ARG A 19 -12.36 17.55 -11.64
CA ARG A 19 -11.96 17.77 -13.05
C ARG A 19 -11.19 16.61 -13.67
N MET A 20 -10.70 15.66 -12.87
CA MET A 20 -9.97 14.50 -13.40
C MET A 20 -10.89 13.53 -14.14
N SER A 21 -10.41 13.04 -15.28
CA SER A 21 -11.02 11.91 -15.97
C SER A 21 -10.90 10.62 -15.15
N PRO A 22 -11.74 9.60 -15.42
CA PRO A 22 -11.60 8.29 -14.79
C PRO A 22 -10.19 7.70 -14.92
N ALA A 23 -9.57 7.84 -16.10
CA ALA A 23 -8.23 7.32 -16.35
C ALA A 23 -7.16 8.00 -15.47
N GLN A 24 -7.24 9.33 -15.30
CA GLN A 24 -6.32 10.07 -14.42
C GLN A 24 -6.46 9.63 -12.97
N ARG A 25 -7.69 9.40 -12.49
CA ARG A 25 -7.95 8.90 -11.14
C ARG A 25 -7.37 7.50 -10.95
N CYS A 26 -7.56 6.60 -11.92
CA CYS A 26 -6.97 5.26 -11.88
C CYS A 26 -5.43 5.31 -11.87
N ALA A 27 -4.81 6.21 -12.64
CA ALA A 27 -3.36 6.37 -12.66
C ALA A 27 -2.82 6.79 -11.28
N ILE A 28 -3.48 7.76 -10.63
CA ILE A 28 -3.11 8.19 -9.27
C ILE A 28 -3.29 7.05 -8.28
N ALA A 29 -4.41 6.31 -8.34
CA ALA A 29 -4.65 5.18 -7.46
C ALA A 29 -3.59 4.07 -7.63
N ALA A 30 -3.18 3.79 -8.87
CA ALA A 30 -2.12 2.83 -9.17
C ALA A 30 -0.77 3.28 -8.60
N GLN A 31 -0.43 4.56 -8.78
CA GLN A 31 0.80 5.16 -8.25
C GLN A 31 0.83 5.09 -6.72
N MET A 32 -0.23 5.57 -6.05
CA MET A 32 -0.35 5.52 -4.59
C MET A 32 -0.26 4.07 -4.06
N SER A 33 -0.85 3.12 -4.78
CA SER A 33 -0.77 1.70 -4.41
C SER A 33 0.66 1.16 -4.51
N ALA A 34 1.44 1.58 -5.51
CA ALA A 34 2.84 1.19 -5.65
C ALA A 34 3.70 1.78 -4.53
N GLU A 35 3.49 3.06 -4.19
CA GLU A 35 4.18 3.76 -3.11
C GLU A 35 3.87 3.13 -1.75
N ALA A 36 2.60 2.85 -1.46
CA ALA A 36 2.19 2.18 -0.22
C ALA A 36 2.86 0.81 -0.06
N ARG A 37 2.97 0.03 -1.15
CA ARG A 37 3.69 -1.25 -1.12
C ARG A 37 5.19 -1.07 -0.90
N ALA A 38 5.81 -0.05 -1.50
CA ALA A 38 7.23 0.24 -1.32
C ALA A 38 7.56 0.66 0.13
N ILE A 39 6.74 1.54 0.72
CA ILE A 39 6.88 1.98 2.12
C ILE A 39 6.69 0.78 3.05
N THR A 40 5.66 -0.02 2.81
CA THR A 40 5.39 -1.23 3.62
C THR A 40 6.55 -2.22 3.54
N MET A 41 7.09 -2.47 2.33
CA MET A 41 8.26 -3.34 2.12
C MET A 41 9.50 -2.84 2.89
N ALA A 42 9.76 -1.53 2.85
CA ALA A 42 10.85 -0.95 3.63
C ALA A 42 10.62 -1.14 5.14
N GLY A 43 9.38 -1.00 5.60
CA GLY A 43 8.98 -1.24 6.98
C GLY A 43 9.13 -2.70 7.42
N ILE A 44 8.80 -3.67 6.56
CA ILE A 44 9.00 -5.11 6.77
C ILE A 44 10.51 -5.38 6.95
N ARG A 45 11.33 -4.99 5.97
CA ARG A 45 12.79 -5.21 5.99
C ARG A 45 13.47 -4.56 7.20
N ARG A 46 12.96 -3.42 7.65
CA ARG A 46 13.47 -2.74 8.85
C ARG A 46 13.17 -3.52 10.14
N ARG A 47 11.99 -4.15 10.24
CA ARG A 47 11.56 -4.90 11.43
C ARG A 47 12.13 -6.31 11.47
N HIS A 48 12.33 -6.92 10.29
CA HIS A 48 12.84 -8.27 10.11
C HIS A 48 14.12 -8.24 9.24
N PRO A 49 15.25 -7.72 9.77
CA PRO A 49 16.50 -7.62 9.02
C PRO A 49 17.08 -8.98 8.60
N GLU A 50 16.63 -10.07 9.22
CA GLU A 50 17.00 -11.45 8.89
C GLU A 50 16.26 -12.01 7.66
N TYR A 51 15.21 -11.35 7.18
CA TYR A 51 14.47 -11.81 6.00
C TYR A 51 15.28 -11.57 4.73
N ASP A 52 15.36 -12.61 3.90
CA ASP A 52 15.79 -12.42 2.52
C ASP A 52 14.72 -11.69 1.68
N ALA A 53 15.06 -11.40 0.42
CA ALA A 53 14.18 -10.65 -0.46
C ALA A 53 12.82 -11.34 -0.72
N GLU A 54 12.80 -12.67 -0.76
CA GLU A 54 11.60 -13.46 -1.04
C GLU A 54 10.73 -13.58 0.21
N GLN A 55 11.34 -13.78 1.38
CA GLN A 55 10.67 -13.78 2.68
C GLN A 55 9.97 -12.45 2.95
N ALA A 56 10.65 -11.32 2.72
CA ALA A 56 10.04 -10.00 2.83
C ALA A 56 8.90 -9.79 1.81
N ARG A 57 9.04 -10.33 0.59
CA ARG A 57 7.99 -10.29 -0.44
C ARG A 57 6.76 -11.08 -0.02
N LEU A 58 6.94 -12.30 0.50
CA LEU A 58 5.85 -13.16 0.98
C LEU A 58 5.14 -12.55 2.18
N ALA A 59 5.87 -11.95 3.12
CA ALA A 59 5.28 -11.23 4.24
C ALA A 59 4.40 -10.05 3.78
N LEU A 60 4.84 -9.28 2.78
CA LEU A 60 4.02 -8.23 2.16
C LEU A 60 2.75 -8.82 1.52
N PHE A 61 2.84 -9.93 0.78
CA PHE A 61 1.67 -10.54 0.14
C PHE A 61 0.69 -11.12 1.16
N ARG A 62 1.18 -11.69 2.26
CA ARG A 62 0.34 -12.13 3.37
C ARG A 62 -0.47 -10.96 3.94
N LEU A 63 0.17 -9.82 4.17
CA LEU A 63 -0.51 -8.61 4.65
C LEU A 63 -1.58 -8.11 3.66
N LEU A 64 -1.31 -8.13 2.36
CA LEU A 64 -2.23 -7.62 1.33
C LEU A 64 -3.43 -8.54 1.08
N LEU A 65 -3.22 -9.85 1.11
CA LEU A 65 -4.23 -10.86 0.78
C LEU A 65 -4.99 -11.37 2.01
N GLY A 66 -4.40 -11.24 3.19
CA GLY A 66 -4.83 -11.93 4.39
C GLY A 66 -4.45 -13.42 4.38
N ASP A 67 -4.46 -14.03 5.56
CA ASP A 67 -3.94 -15.39 5.78
C ASP A 67 -4.64 -16.45 4.92
N GLU A 68 -5.97 -16.37 4.77
CA GLU A 68 -6.74 -17.34 4.00
C GLU A 68 -6.35 -17.37 2.52
N MET A 69 -6.32 -16.20 1.87
CA MET A 69 -5.97 -16.13 0.46
C MET A 69 -4.47 -16.37 0.24
N PHE A 70 -3.61 -15.90 1.14
CA PHE A 70 -2.19 -16.16 1.08
C PHE A 70 -1.88 -17.66 1.07
N LYS A 71 -2.48 -18.44 1.98
CA LYS A 71 -2.30 -19.91 2.05
C LYS A 71 -2.81 -20.64 0.81
N ARG A 72 -3.85 -20.12 0.14
CA ARG A 72 -4.34 -20.69 -1.13
C ARG A 72 -3.37 -20.47 -2.29
N VAL A 73 -2.72 -19.31 -2.35
CA VAL A 73 -1.78 -18.96 -3.42
C VAL A 73 -0.37 -19.54 -3.17
N TRP A 74 0.07 -19.56 -1.91
CA TRP A 74 1.37 -20.09 -1.47
C TRP A 74 1.23 -21.15 -0.38
N PRO A 75 0.71 -22.35 -0.70
CA PRO A 75 0.42 -23.39 0.30
C PRO A 75 1.66 -23.94 1.03
N HIS A 76 2.85 -23.80 0.44
CA HIS A 76 4.11 -24.29 1.01
C HIS A 76 5.01 -23.17 1.55
N ALA A 77 4.58 -21.92 1.49
CA ALA A 77 5.37 -20.81 2.05
C ALA A 77 5.24 -20.77 3.57
N ALA A 78 6.33 -20.40 4.25
CA ALA A 78 6.27 -20.07 5.66
C ALA A 78 5.31 -18.89 5.90
N THR A 79 4.55 -18.98 6.98
CA THR A 79 3.67 -17.89 7.43
C THR A 79 4.51 -16.88 8.21
N LEU A 80 5.14 -15.96 7.47
CA LEU A 80 6.02 -14.93 8.01
C LEU A 80 5.23 -13.71 8.45
N ASP A 81 5.67 -13.06 9.52
CA ASP A 81 5.01 -11.85 9.99
C ASP A 81 5.48 -10.63 9.17
N PRO A 82 4.56 -9.77 8.70
CA PRO A 82 4.93 -8.54 8.02
C PRO A 82 5.59 -7.55 8.98
#